data_AF-A0A914KKY7-F1
#
_entry.id   AF-A0A914KKY7-F1
#
_cell.length_a   1.000
_cell.length_b   1.000
_cell.length_c   1.000
_cell.angle_alpha   90.00
_cell.angle_beta   90.00
_cell.angle_gamma   90.00
#
_symmetry.space_group_name_H-M   'P 1'
#
loop_
_entity.id
_entity.type
_entity.pdbx_description
1 polymer ?
#
loop_
_entity_poly.entity_id
_entity_poly.type
_entity_poly.pdbx_seq_one_letter_code
_entity_poly.pdbx_strand_id
1 'polypeptide(L)'
;MSEEEKYCNSDWVAYVKSLRRGEVRDKEGKASEYEYTVKLLKTFKDNKTCNQNNKIDCIYSATNSAACGVELKDSQEYLLFGRYGDDGKRKISSCGYNREWNEVSEKLKKLLKDGDMDKYC
;
A
#
# COMPACT_ATOMS: atom_id res chain seq x y z
N MET A 1 17.06 3.69 1.63
CA MET A 1 16.46 2.88 0.55
C MET A 1 15.90 3.81 -0.50
N SER A 2 16.36 3.64 -1.74
CA SER A 2 15.85 4.34 -2.91
C SER A 2 14.43 3.90 -3.26
N GLU A 3 13.77 4.60 -4.17
CA GLU A 3 12.42 4.26 -4.62
C GLU A 3 12.41 2.92 -5.37
N GLU A 4 13.48 2.66 -6.14
CA GLU A 4 13.72 1.42 -6.86
C GLU A 4 13.91 0.24 -5.90
N GLU A 5 14.75 0.39 -4.87
CA GLU A 5 14.93 -0.65 -3.84
C GLU A 5 13.61 -0.99 -3.15
N LYS A 6 12.81 0.03 -2.82
CA LYS A 6 11.48 -0.18 -2.20
C LYS A 6 10.52 -0.88 -3.15
N TYR A 7 10.53 -0.53 -4.42
CA TYR A 7 9.70 -1.17 -5.45
C TYR A 7 10.06 -2.65 -5.61
N CYS A 8 11.34 -2.99 -5.73
CA CYS A 8 11.79 -4.38 -5.88
C CYS A 8 11.44 -5.22 -4.66
N ASN A 9 11.61 -4.64 -3.48
CA ASN A 9 11.29 -5.28 -2.20
C ASN A 9 9.79 -5.43 -1.91
N SER A 10 8.90 -4.87 -2.73
CA SER A 10 7.46 -4.92 -2.51
C SER A 10 6.81 -6.04 -3.33
N ASP A 11 5.82 -6.71 -2.75
CA ASP A 11 5.05 -7.75 -3.44
C ASP A 11 3.98 -7.16 -4.35
N TRP A 12 3.46 -5.99 -3.97
CA TRP A 12 2.44 -5.27 -4.72
C TRP A 12 2.68 -3.76 -4.65
N VAL A 13 2.30 -3.07 -5.72
CA VAL A 13 2.39 -1.62 -5.88
C VAL A 13 1.12 -1.12 -6.54
N ALA A 14 0.42 -0.22 -5.88
CA ALA A 14 -0.86 0.29 -6.35
C ALA A 14 -1.06 1.77 -6.05
N TYR A 15 -1.71 2.44 -7.00
CA TYR A 15 -2.34 3.73 -6.83
C TYR A 15 -3.77 3.53 -6.33
N VAL A 16 -4.08 4.07 -5.16
CA VAL A 16 -5.33 3.82 -4.45
C VAL A 16 -5.93 5.11 -3.90
N LYS A 17 -7.23 5.08 -3.63
CA LYS A 17 -7.92 6.10 -2.84
C LYS A 17 -8.40 5.49 -1.52
N SER A 18 -8.01 6.05 -0.39
CA SER A 18 -8.54 5.63 0.91
C SER A 18 -10.01 6.04 1.01
N LEU A 19 -10.89 5.11 1.39
CA LEU A 19 -12.33 5.38 1.54
C LEU A 19 -12.72 5.50 3.00
N ARG A 20 -12.26 4.55 3.83
CA ARG A 20 -12.53 4.51 5.26
C ARG A 20 -11.43 3.75 5.99
N ARG A 21 -11.20 4.13 7.25
CA ARG A 21 -10.40 3.39 8.22
C ARG A 21 -11.27 2.65 9.23
N GLY A 22 -10.92 1.40 9.50
CA GLY A 22 -11.39 0.60 10.62
C GLY A 22 -10.23 0.20 11.54
N GLU A 23 -10.56 -0.33 12.70
CA GLU A 23 -9.60 -0.88 13.66
C GLU A 23 -9.85 -2.37 13.84
N VAL A 24 -8.79 -3.17 13.69
CA VAL A 24 -8.76 -4.57 14.09
C VAL A 24 -8.24 -4.60 15.53
N ARG A 25 -9.06 -5.14 16.43
CA ARG A 25 -8.71 -5.25 17.85
C ARG A 25 -8.20 -6.65 18.16
N ASP A 26 -7.21 -6.71 19.05
CA ASP A 26 -6.72 -7.97 19.60
C ASP A 26 -7.68 -8.55 20.64
N LYS A 27 -7.30 -9.70 21.23
CA LYS A 27 -8.10 -10.39 22.26
C LYS A 27 -8.28 -9.57 23.55
N GLU A 28 -7.41 -8.59 23.79
CA GLU A 28 -7.49 -7.66 24.92
C GLU A 28 -8.34 -6.43 24.60
N GLY A 29 -8.86 -6.32 23.37
CA GLY A 29 -9.66 -5.18 22.90
C GLY A 29 -8.83 -3.96 22.48
N LYS A 30 -7.50 -4.07 22.40
CA LYS A 30 -6.61 -2.98 21.95
C LYS A 30 -6.49 -3.01 20.44
N ALA A 31 -6.48 -1.85 19.80
CA ALA A 31 -6.32 -1.74 18.35
C ALA A 31 -4.90 -2.16 17.95
N SER A 32 -4.78 -3.32 17.28
CA SER A 32 -3.50 -3.89 16.86
C SER A 32 -3.15 -3.51 15.43
N GLU A 33 -4.15 -3.45 14.54
CA GLU A 33 -3.98 -3.08 13.14
C GLU A 33 -5.08 -2.11 12.71
N TYR A 34 -4.74 -1.16 11.83
CA TYR A 34 -5.72 -0.43 11.04
C TYR A 34 -6.07 -1.22 9.79
N GLU A 35 -7.35 -1.28 9.48
CA GLU A 35 -7.88 -1.80 8.21
C GLU A 35 -8.40 -0.63 7.36
N TYR A 36 -7.77 -0.41 6.21
CA TYR A 36 -8.19 0.61 5.26
C TYR A 36 -8.97 -0.04 4.13
N THR A 37 -10.23 0.33 3.98
CA THR A 37 -10.95 0.06 2.74
C THR A 37 -10.52 1.09 1.71
N VAL A 38 -9.92 0.62 0.63
CA VAL A 38 -9.39 1.48 -0.43
C VAL A 38 -10.07 1.15 -1.75
N LYS A 39 -10.15 2.16 -2.63
CA LYS A 39 -10.47 1.96 -4.04
C LYS A 39 -9.17 1.82 -4.82
N LEU A 40 -8.95 0.67 -5.46
CA LEU A 40 -7.85 0.46 -6.38
C LEU A 40 -8.11 1.27 -7.66
N LEU A 41 -7.27 2.27 -7.92
CA LEU A 41 -7.36 3.11 -9.11
C LEU A 41 -6.46 2.56 -10.22
N LYS A 42 -5.25 2.12 -9.88
CA LYS A 42 -4.35 1.41 -10.79
C LYS A 42 -3.40 0.50 -10.01
N THR A 43 -3.20 -0.72 -10.50
CA THR A 43 -2.17 -1.63 -10.00
C THR A 43 -0.99 -1.62 -10.96
N PHE A 44 0.22 -1.45 -10.44
CA PHE A 44 1.46 -1.45 -11.23
C PHE A 44 2.23 -2.76 -11.07
N LYS A 45 2.25 -3.31 -9.85
CA LYS A 45 2.86 -4.59 -9.52
C LYS A 45 1.91 -5.37 -8.64
N ASP A 46 1.70 -6.64 -8.95
CA ASP A 46 1.00 -7.56 -8.03
C ASP A 46 1.34 -9.00 -8.42
N ASN A 47 1.92 -9.74 -7.47
CA ASN A 47 2.29 -11.14 -7.69
C ASN A 47 1.13 -12.12 -7.44
N LYS A 48 0.00 -11.67 -6.88
CA LYS A 48 -1.20 -12.51 -6.70
C LYS A 48 -2.24 -12.15 -7.75
N THR A 49 -2.63 -13.13 -8.56
CA THR A 49 -3.64 -13.04 -9.62
C THR A 49 -5.07 -12.93 -9.06
N CYS A 50 -5.29 -12.22 -7.96
CA CYS A 50 -6.61 -12.06 -7.36
C CYS A 50 -7.39 -10.93 -8.07
N ASN A 51 -8.18 -11.35 -9.05
CA ASN A 51 -9.39 -10.69 -9.55
C ASN A 51 -9.34 -9.14 -9.59
N GLN A 52 -8.68 -8.61 -10.62
CA GLN A 52 -8.58 -7.17 -10.94
C GLN A 52 -9.94 -6.47 -11.14
N ASN A 53 -11.06 -7.21 -11.08
CA ASN A 53 -12.41 -6.69 -11.22
C ASN A 53 -12.95 -6.03 -9.94
N ASN A 54 -12.40 -6.37 -8.77
CA ASN A 54 -12.81 -5.72 -7.53
C ASN A 54 -12.06 -4.39 -7.37
N LYS A 55 -12.75 -3.28 -7.68
CA LYS A 55 -12.22 -1.93 -7.49
C LYS A 55 -12.01 -1.55 -6.02
N ILE A 56 -12.49 -2.36 -5.07
CA ILE A 56 -12.39 -2.10 -3.63
C ILE A 56 -11.60 -3.24 -2.99
N ASP A 57 -10.67 -2.88 -2.11
CA ASP A 57 -9.80 -3.82 -1.41
C ASP A 57 -9.51 -3.36 0.03
N CYS A 58 -9.00 -4.26 0.86
CA CYS A 58 -8.59 -3.99 2.24
C CYS A 58 -7.06 -4.03 2.38
N ILE A 59 -6.49 -2.95 2.92
CA ILE A 59 -5.06 -2.83 3.21
C ILE A 59 -4.89 -2.66 4.72
N TYR A 60 -3.89 -3.33 5.29
CA TYR A 60 -3.64 -3.35 6.72
C TYR A 60 -2.33 -2.63 7.07
N SER A 61 -2.31 -2.02 8.24
CA SER A 61 -1.11 -1.40 8.81
C SER A 61 -1.10 -1.59 10.31
N ALA A 62 0.08 -1.62 10.93
CA ALA A 62 0.18 -1.48 12.38
C ALA A 62 -0.42 -0.15 12.85
N THR A 63 -1.00 -0.13 14.04
CA THR A 63 -1.48 1.10 14.71
C THR A 63 -0.34 1.89 15.34
N ASN A 64 0.75 1.22 15.72
CA ASN A 64 1.89 1.82 16.39
C ASN A 64 2.97 2.28 15.40
N SER A 65 3.36 3.55 15.46
CA SER A 65 4.43 4.12 14.63
C SER A 65 5.79 3.45 14.87
N ALA A 66 6.07 2.99 16.10
CA ALA A 66 7.28 2.24 16.43
C ALA A 66 7.35 0.87 15.71
N ALA A 67 6.20 0.33 15.31
CA ALA A 67 6.09 -0.88 14.48
C ALA A 67 5.94 -0.54 12.98
N CYS A 68 6.43 0.63 12.57
CA CYS A 68 6.24 1.21 11.25
C CYS A 68 4.76 1.39 10.84
N GLY A 69 3.87 1.76 11.76
CA GLY A 69 2.47 2.05 11.45
C GLY A 69 2.29 3.25 10.51
N VAL A 70 1.32 3.15 9.60
CA VAL A 70 0.90 4.19 8.65
C VAL A 70 -0.53 4.62 8.95
N GLU A 71 -0.72 5.94 8.94
CA GLU A 71 -2.04 6.56 9.04
C GLU A 71 -2.43 7.17 7.69
N LEU A 72 -3.38 6.54 7.00
CA LEU A 72 -3.95 7.10 5.75
C LEU A 72 -5.15 7.99 6.09
N LYS A 73 -5.25 9.13 5.40
CA LYS A 73 -6.41 10.02 5.52
C LYS A 73 -7.54 9.55 4.62
N ASP A 74 -8.77 9.68 5.10
CA ASP A 74 -9.95 9.34 4.31
C ASP A 74 -10.08 10.25 3.08
N SER A 75 -10.58 9.68 1.98
CA SER A 75 -10.78 10.34 0.68
C SER A 75 -9.51 10.88 0.00
N GLN A 76 -8.32 10.58 0.52
CA GLN A 76 -7.05 10.96 -0.08
C GLN A 76 -6.48 9.84 -0.97
N GLU A 77 -5.75 10.23 -2.01
CA GLU A 77 -5.15 9.34 -2.98
C GLU A 77 -3.67 9.12 -2.69
N TYR A 78 -3.21 7.86 -2.77
CA TYR A 78 -1.89 7.43 -2.36
C TYR A 78 -1.26 6.47 -3.37
N LEU A 79 0.06 6.55 -3.49
CA LEU A 79 0.87 5.49 -4.09
C LEU A 79 1.45 4.63 -2.96
N LEU A 80 1.04 3.38 -2.92
CA LEU A 80 1.39 2.43 -1.87
C LEU A 80 2.24 1.30 -2.44
N PHE A 81 3.37 1.06 -1.78
CA PHE A 81 4.22 -0.10 -2.00
C PHE A 81 4.08 -0.97 -0.75
N GLY A 82 3.63 -2.20 -0.95
CA GLY A 82 3.31 -3.09 0.16
C GLY A 82 3.76 -4.51 -0.06
N ARG A 83 3.60 -5.29 1.00
CA ARG A 83 3.90 -6.71 1.04
C ARG A 83 2.67 -7.50 1.38
N TYR A 84 2.67 -8.79 1.06
CA TYR A 84 1.70 -9.71 1.63
C TYR A 84 2.21 -10.15 3.00
N GLY A 85 1.36 -10.05 4.03
CA GLY A 85 1.62 -10.71 5.30
C GLY A 85 1.53 -12.23 5.16
N ASP A 86 2.02 -12.96 6.16
CA ASP A 86 1.91 -14.42 6.22
C ASP A 86 0.45 -14.91 6.21
N ASP A 87 -0.47 -14.05 6.66
CA ASP A 87 -1.93 -14.23 6.59
C ASP A 87 -2.53 -13.98 5.20
N GLY A 88 -1.69 -13.66 4.21
CA GLY A 88 -2.07 -13.37 2.84
C GLY A 88 -2.67 -11.97 2.64
N LYS A 89 -2.77 -11.14 3.68
CA LYS A 89 -3.34 -9.79 3.60
C LYS A 89 -2.34 -8.79 3.04
N ARG A 90 -2.83 -7.76 2.34
CA ARG A 90 -1.97 -6.65 1.87
C ARG A 90 -1.61 -5.76 3.05
N LYS A 91 -0.32 -5.67 3.38
CA LYS A 91 0.21 -4.85 4.46
C LYS A 91 1.04 -3.69 3.91
N ILE A 92 0.87 -2.52 4.50
CA ILE A 92 1.72 -1.34 4.29
C ILE A 92 2.44 -0.98 5.59
N SER A 93 3.53 -0.26 5.44
CA SER A 93 4.41 0.13 6.55
C SER A 93 5.05 1.48 6.25
N SER A 94 5.30 2.28 7.28
CA SER A 94 5.99 3.58 7.18
C SER A 94 7.43 3.43 6.69
N CYS A 95 7.99 2.23 6.84
CA CYS A 95 9.30 1.84 6.36
C CYS A 95 9.30 1.57 4.83
N GLY A 96 8.12 1.39 4.22
CA GLY A 96 7.90 1.26 2.78
C GLY A 96 7.75 2.59 2.04
N TYR A 97 6.96 2.61 0.96
CA TYR A 97 6.58 3.82 0.22
C TYR A 97 5.07 4.00 0.31
N ASN A 98 4.63 5.16 0.82
CA ASN A 98 3.22 5.45 1.10
C ASN A 98 2.91 6.95 0.94
N ARG A 99 3.29 7.53 -0.19
CA ARG A 99 3.14 8.97 -0.44
C ARG A 99 1.76 9.31 -0.99
N GLU A 100 1.27 10.50 -0.64
CA GLU A 100 0.10 11.08 -1.30
C GLU A 100 0.41 11.25 -2.80
N TRP A 101 -0.55 10.94 -3.67
CA TRP A 101 -0.33 10.90 -5.11
C TRP A 101 0.18 12.22 -5.70
N ASN A 102 -0.23 13.34 -5.09
CA ASN A 102 0.21 14.69 -5.48
C ASN A 102 1.69 14.97 -5.13
N GLU A 103 2.25 14.26 -4.15
CA GLU A 103 3.64 14.39 -3.73
C GLU A 103 4.59 13.47 -4.53
N VAL A 104 4.03 12.49 -5.25
CA VAL A 104 4.82 11.56 -6.07
C VAL A 104 5.41 12.30 -7.26
N SER A 105 6.73 12.15 -7.48
CA SER A 105 7.43 12.77 -8.60
C SER A 105 6.88 12.30 -9.96
N GLU A 106 6.80 13.19 -10.95
CA GLU A 106 6.36 12.83 -12.30
C GLU A 106 7.29 11.78 -12.94
N LYS A 107 8.58 11.79 -12.58
CA LYS A 107 9.54 10.76 -12.98
C LYS A 107 9.10 9.38 -12.50
N LEU A 108 8.79 9.22 -11.21
CA LEU A 108 8.36 7.93 -10.67
C LEU A 108 7.02 7.49 -11.26
N LYS A 109 6.05 8.41 -11.40
CA LYS A 109 4.76 8.11 -12.05
C LYS A 109 4.95 7.60 -13.47
N LYS A 110 5.89 8.18 -14.22
CA LYS A 110 6.22 7.73 -15.57
C LYS A 110 6.85 6.34 -15.56
N LEU A 111 7.89 6.12 -14.76
CA LEU A 111 8.55 4.82 -14.64
C LEU A 111 7.58 3.68 -14.28
N LEU A 112 6.63 3.95 -13.36
CA LEU A 112 5.59 2.99 -12.98
C LEU A 112 4.60 2.73 -14.12
N LYS A 113 4.21 3.75 -14.88
CA LYS A 113 3.27 3.61 -16.00
C LYS A 113 3.89 2.84 -17.16
N ASP A 114 5.18 3.07 -17.41
CA ASP A 114 5.92 2.47 -18.53
C ASP A 114 6.41 1.04 -18.21
N GLY A 115 6.29 0.60 -16.94
CA GLY A 115 6.83 -0.70 -16.48
C GLY A 115 8.35 -0.70 -16.34
N ASP A 116 8.99 0.46 -16.45
CA ASP A 116 10.45 0.59 -16.36
C ASP A 116 10.98 0.30 -14.95
N MET A 117 10.13 0.44 -13.93
CA MET A 117 10.49 0.09 -12.54
C MET A 117 10.89 -1.39 -12.40
N ASP A 118 10.35 -2.27 -13.24
CA ASP A 118 10.67 -3.70 -13.21
C ASP A 118 12.11 -4.00 -13.67
N LYS A 119 12.76 -3.09 -14.40
CA LYS A 119 14.15 -3.25 -14.87
C LYS A 119 15.20 -3.00 -13.80
N TYR A 120 14.79 -2.40 -12.68
CA TYR A 120 15.67 -2.18 -11.52
C TYR A 120 15.66 -3.37 -10.56
N CYS A 121 14.82 -4.36 -10.87
CA CYS A 121 14.72 -5.66 -10.26
C CYS A 121 15.06 -6.72 -11.33
#